data_AF-A0A0P8AN06-F1
#
_entry.id   AF-A0A0P8AN06-F1
#
_cell.length_a   1.000
_cell.length_b   1.000
_cell.length_c   1.000
_cell.angle_alpha   90.00
_cell.angle_beta   90.00
_cell.angle_gamma   90.00
#
_symmetry.space_group_name_H-M   'P 1'
#
loop_
_entity.id
_entity.type
_entity.pdbx_description
1 polymer ?
#
loop_
_entity_poly.entity_id
_entity_poly.type
_entity_poly.pdbx_seq_one_letter_code
_entity_poly.pdbx_strand_id
1 'polypeptide(L)' 'MQKIRKLTCNFTPPEWACNTYRILFKELEAFEIDLHQHVHLENNILFDKTRRAWRGLYA' A
#
# COMPACT_ATOMS: atom_id res chain seq x y z
N MET A 1 1.80 -7.25 -2.89
CA MET A 1 3.15 -6.71 -2.65
C MET A 1 4.23 -7.73 -2.31
N GLN A 2 3.88 -8.91 -1.77
CA GLN A 2 4.86 -9.95 -1.37
C GLN A 2 5.94 -10.30 -2.42
N LYS A 3 5.57 -10.41 -3.72
CA LYS A 3 6.53 -10.71 -4.79
C LYS A 3 7.58 -9.60 -4.94
N ILE A 4 7.18 -8.33 -4.88
CA ILE A 4 8.09 -7.18 -4.97
C ILE A 4 9.01 -7.17 -3.75
N ARG A 5 8.45 -7.29 -2.54
CA ARG A 5 9.22 -7.33 -1.28
C ARG A 5 10.27 -8.46 -1.27
N LYS A 6 9.96 -9.63 -1.84
CA LYS A 6 10.92 -10.73 -2.01
C LYS A 6 12.03 -10.38 -3.00
N LEU A 7 11.70 -9.80 -4.15
CA LEU A 7 12.68 -9.42 -5.18
C LEU A 7 13.61 -8.29 -4.74
N THR A 8 13.15 -7.41 -3.87
CA THR A 8 13.93 -6.28 -3.33
C THR A 8 14.64 -6.58 -2.02
N CYS A 9 14.64 -7.84 -1.55
CA CYS A 9 15.19 -8.22 -0.25
C CYS A 9 14.68 -7.32 0.89
N ASN A 10 13.36 -7.18 1.02
CA ASN A 10 12.71 -6.24 1.94
C ASN A 10 13.13 -4.78 1.71
N PHE A 11 13.17 -4.33 0.46
CA PHE A 11 13.60 -2.97 0.09
C PHE A 11 15.00 -2.61 0.62
N THR A 12 15.90 -3.60 0.69
CA THR A 12 17.29 -3.37 1.07
C THR A 12 18.14 -3.22 -0.20
N PRO A 13 18.53 -1.99 -0.60
CA PRO A 13 19.41 -1.82 -1.75
C PRO A 13 20.83 -2.35 -1.43
N PRO A 14 21.56 -2.91 -2.41
CA PRO A 14 22.93 -3.37 -2.21
C PRO A 14 23.89 -2.19 -1.98
N GLU A 15 25.06 -2.46 -1.39
CA GLU A 15 26.03 -1.43 -1.00
C GLU A 15 26.51 -0.57 -2.18
N TRP A 16 26.70 -1.17 -3.34
CA TRP A 16 27.14 -0.49 -4.57
C TRP A 16 26.03 0.29 -5.29
N ALA A 17 24.80 0.28 -4.78
CA ALA A 17 23.67 0.93 -5.44
C ALA A 17 23.86 2.45 -5.55
N CYS A 18 23.65 2.98 -6.76
CA CYS A 18 23.63 4.41 -6.99
C CYS A 18 22.43 5.09 -6.28
N ASN A 19 22.49 6.41 -6.16
CA ASN A 19 21.47 7.19 -5.45
C ASN A 19 20.05 6.99 -6.02
N THR A 20 19.90 6.94 -7.35
CA THR A 20 18.59 6.71 -7.99
C THR A 20 18.00 5.35 -7.62
N TYR A 21 18.83 4.30 -7.53
CA TYR A 21 18.39 2.97 -7.15
C TYR A 21 17.96 2.91 -5.68
N ARG A 22 18.68 3.61 -4.80
CA ARG A 22 18.31 3.74 -3.38
C ARG A 22 16.99 4.48 -3.19
N ILE A 23 16.77 5.55 -3.95
CA ILE A 23 15.51 6.30 -3.95
C ILE A 23 14.36 5.39 -4.41
N LEU A 24 14.53 4.65 -5.51
CA LEU A 24 13.52 3.72 -5.99
C LEU A 24 13.07 2.73 -4.89
N PHE A 25 14.00 2.16 -4.13
CA PHE A 25 13.67 1.21 -3.06
C PHE A 25 12.90 1.88 -1.93
N LYS A 26 13.27 3.11 -1.55
CA LYS A 26 12.56 3.90 -0.54
C LYS A 26 11.14 4.24 -0.98
N GLU A 27 10.97 4.69 -2.23
CA GLU A 27 9.64 5.01 -2.77
C GLU A 27 8.76 3.76 -2.89
N LEU A 28 9.33 2.60 -3.24
CA LEU A 28 8.60 1.34 -3.26
C LEU A 28 8.13 0.89 -1.87
N GLU A 29 8.95 1.11 -0.84
CA GLU A 29 8.57 0.82 0.55
C GLU A 29 7.43 1.75 1.00
N ALA A 30 7.55 3.06 0.74
CA ALA A 30 6.51 4.03 1.04
C ALA A 30 5.19 3.67 0.31
N PHE A 31 5.28 3.30 -0.96
CA PHE A 31 4.13 2.88 -1.75
C PHE A 31 3.45 1.61 -1.18
N GLU A 32 4.21 0.63 -0.66
CA GLU A 32 3.62 -0.54 -0.02
C GLU A 32 2.83 -0.14 1.26
N ILE A 33 3.37 0.77 2.06
CA ILE A 33 2.72 1.26 3.28
C ILE A 33 1.41 1.99 2.93
N ASP A 34 1.47 2.91 1.98
CA ASP A 34 0.30 3.69 1.54
C ASP A 34 -0.78 2.80 0.95
N LEU A 35 -0.39 1.78 0.16
CA LEU A 35 -1.34 0.83 -0.42
C LEU A 35 -2.05 0.01 0.66
N HIS A 36 -1.32 -0.44 1.69
CA HIS A 36 -1.95 -1.15 2.81
C HIS A 36 -2.93 -0.27 3.58
N GLN A 37 -2.56 1.00 3.82
CA GLN A 37 -3.46 1.96 4.46
C GLN A 37 -4.70 2.23 3.61
N HIS A 38 -4.52 2.43 2.30
CA HIS A 38 -5.62 2.65 1.35
C HIS A 38 -6.63 1.50 1.39
N VAL A 39 -6.18 0.26 1.22
CA VAL A 39 -7.05 -0.92 1.27
C VAL A 39 -7.73 -1.09 2.64
N HIS A 40 -7.03 -0.77 3.73
CA HIS A 40 -7.63 -0.84 5.07
C HIS A 40 -8.77 0.17 5.22
N LEU A 41 -8.57 1.42 4.80
CA LEU A 41 -9.59 2.47 4.85
C LEU A 41 -10.82 2.10 4.01
N GLU A 42 -10.60 1.59 2.81
CA GLU A 42 -11.68 1.16 1.92
C GLU A 42 -12.50 0.03 2.54
N ASN A 43 -11.84 -1.09 2.86
CA ASN A 43 -12.52 -2.31 3.28
C ASN A 43 -13.18 -2.19 4.65
N ASN A 44 -12.54 -1.49 5.59
CA ASN A 44 -12.99 -1.50 6.99
C ASN A 44 -13.79 -0.25 7.37
N ILE A 45 -13.73 0.83 6.59
CA ILE A 45 -14.40 2.09 6.93
C ILE A 45 -15.35 2.52 5.83
N LEU A 46 -14.84 2.78 4.62
CA LEU A 46 -15.61 3.47 3.57
C LEU A 46 -16.71 2.58 2.98
N PHE A 47 -16.42 1.32 2.66
CA PHE A 47 -17.41 0.41 2.09
C PHE A 47 -18.53 0.09 3.07
N ASP A 48 -18.21 -0.06 4.35
CA ASP A 48 -19.22 -0.31 5.36
C ASP A 48 -20.15 0.90 5.57
N LYS A 49 -19.58 2.10 5.69
CA LYS A 49 -20.36 3.35 5.77
C LYS A 49 -21.27 3.51 4.55
N THR A 50 -20.73 3.29 3.36
CA THR A 50 -21.48 3.40 2.11
C THR A 50 -22.64 2.41 2.08
N ARG A 51 -22.40 1.11 2.36
CA ARG A 51 -23.48 0.12 2.39
C ARG A 51 -24.59 0.46 3.40
N ARG A 52 -24.23 0.98 4.58
CA ARG A 52 -25.21 1.41 5.59
C ARG A 52 -26.05 2.59 5.09
N ALA A 53 -25.39 3.62 4.55
CA ALA A 53 -26.08 4.79 3.99
C ALA A 53 -27.04 4.38 2.85
N TRP A 54 -26.58 3.52 1.94
CA TRP A 54 -27.40 3.00 0.86
C TRP A 54 -28.60 2.20 1.37
N ARG A 55 -28.42 1.28 2.33
CA ARG A 55 -29.55 0.51 2.91
C ARG A 55 -30.59 1.42 3.57
N GLY A 56 -30.18 2.50 4.23
CA GLY A 56 -31.09 3.43 4.89
C GLY A 56 -31.87 4.35 3.95
N LEU A 57 -31.45 4.49 2.69
CA LEU A 57 -32.15 5.30 1.69
C LEU A 57 -33.24 4.53 0.92
N TYR A 58 -33.22 3.20 0.96
CA TYR A 58 -34.16 2.30 0.27
C TYR A 58 -34.94 1.38 1.23
N ALA A 59 -34.86 1.64 2.54
CA ALA A 59 -35.68 1.01 3.59
C ALA A 59 -36.75 2.00 4.05
#